data_AF-A0A6P8GG40-F1
#
_entry.id   AF-A0A6P8GG40-F1
#
_cell.length_a   1.000
_cell.length_b   1.000
_cell.length_c   1.000
_cell.angle_alpha   90.00
_cell.angle_beta   90.00
_cell.angle_gamma   90.00
#
_symmetry.space_group_name_H-M   'P 1'
#
loop_
_entity.id
_entity.type
_entity.pdbx_description
1 polymer ?
#
loop_
_entity_poly.entity_id
_entity_poly.type
_entity_poly.pdbx_seq_one_letter_code
_entity_poly.pdbx_strand_id
1 'polypeptide(L)'
;MENAEGTLSCPICADVFSDPVVLPCGHNFCRACIWAVWNEDGDEAGTQIGITTPVPGHLFCPECQVLLSPDLQLQANPSLQRLVQEESRQDQSGPGWNGLSTPADLGHQVTALSGQGLAVLTCDHCIERVSVAVRSCVTCDAALCSAHALAHQRKEALRAHTLVEPAGDLLPYRCQQHGEELRLYCIDEQVAACALCAAVGAHRGHGVVSLQEATSDLKRKLESTESVLLETRLRVENTLKEVELLFSETQSSIEACKLRVQHRYSQIRALIEEDERLMLDVLDTEQLYCSHWLQCRREQLQRHLRDTDTLRETRAALVQEDNHLKLLQHLTTPGSVLDPPTVPEVETDGCAPPGKMPTVERLVDDLFNTLSTCFPRMWSDLQALTLDPQQAHPKLEVSEDRREVRWSKLPLQQDGDLDSVHSQYTALASEAFTSGRHYWEVLVWEKPYWLIGLSHAAAVNGLQGADSAAADLNKVFCYIYHGNGQYLIAHGAQESPLVVERRIRKVGVLVDFQQGAVCFYDADTLSLLQRFSVELRDAVVPTLNPCISFGEHNTHPLVLYHLTKNTHTHTSSHPLPSL
;
A
#
# COMPACT_ATOMS: atom_id res chain seq x y z
N MET A 1 -9.76 1.61 -27.04
CA MET A 1 -9.45 2.71 -27.97
C MET A 1 -8.53 3.64 -27.23
N GLU A 2 -7.22 3.43 -27.41
CA GLU A 2 -6.18 4.44 -27.20
C GLU A 2 -5.18 4.19 -28.32
N ASN A 3 -5.03 5.21 -29.17
CA ASN A 3 -4.14 5.23 -30.31
C ASN A 3 -2.69 5.12 -29.83
N ALA A 4 -2.04 4.00 -30.12
CA ALA A 4 -0.62 4.00 -30.36
C ALA A 4 -0.44 4.01 -31.89
N GLU A 5 -0.45 5.20 -32.49
CA GLU A 5 0.39 5.46 -33.66
C GLU A 5 1.84 5.31 -33.19
N GLY A 6 2.22 4.05 -32.95
CA GLY A 6 3.48 3.65 -32.35
C GLY A 6 4.48 3.45 -33.46
N THR A 7 5.48 4.31 -33.47
CA THR A 7 6.71 4.20 -34.26
C THR A 7 7.08 2.75 -34.57
N LEU A 8 7.26 2.40 -35.86
CA LEU A 8 7.72 1.07 -36.32
C LEU A 8 9.20 0.79 -35.99
N SER A 9 9.72 1.43 -34.95
CA SER A 9 11.10 1.35 -34.49
C SER A 9 11.19 0.50 -33.22
N CYS A 10 12.22 -0.33 -33.16
CA CYS A 10 12.61 -1.05 -31.97
C CYS A 10 13.15 -0.06 -30.90
N PRO A 11 12.69 -0.13 -29.64
CA PRO A 11 13.13 0.78 -28.58
C PRO A 11 14.59 0.57 -28.14
N ILE A 12 15.21 -0.57 -28.51
CA ILE A 12 16.61 -0.88 -28.15
C ILE A 12 17.59 -0.32 -29.18
N CYS A 13 17.38 -0.59 -30.47
CA CYS A 13 18.28 -0.10 -31.53
C CYS A 13 17.82 1.21 -32.18
N ALA A 14 16.61 1.68 -31.87
CA ALA A 14 15.94 2.82 -32.51
C ALA A 14 15.73 2.69 -34.04
N ASP A 15 16.05 1.54 -34.64
CA ASP A 15 15.82 1.23 -36.06
C ASP A 15 14.50 0.47 -36.28
N VAL A 16 14.07 0.39 -37.54
CA VAL A 16 12.90 -0.40 -37.96
C VAL A 16 13.04 -1.87 -37.52
N PHE A 17 11.96 -2.46 -37.01
CA PHE A 17 12.00 -3.83 -36.47
C PHE A 17 12.54 -4.87 -37.46
N SER A 18 13.65 -5.51 -37.08
CA SER A 18 14.22 -6.68 -37.75
C SER A 18 13.91 -7.94 -36.95
N ASP A 19 13.12 -8.85 -37.52
CA ASP A 19 12.62 -10.07 -36.85
C ASP A 19 11.90 -9.75 -35.52
N PRO A 20 10.73 -9.07 -35.57
CA PRO A 20 10.05 -8.60 -34.37
C PRO A 20 9.53 -9.77 -33.52
N VAL A 21 9.78 -9.70 -32.22
CA VAL A 21 9.25 -10.62 -31.22
C VAL A 21 8.41 -9.85 -30.20
N VAL A 22 7.39 -10.51 -29.65
CA VAL A 22 6.51 -9.95 -28.63
C VAL A 22 6.72 -10.66 -27.30
N LEU A 23 6.87 -9.88 -26.23
CA LEU A 23 6.96 -10.41 -24.86
C LEU A 23 5.55 -10.59 -24.26
N PRO A 24 5.38 -11.43 -23.22
CA PRO A 24 4.08 -11.63 -22.54
C PRO A 24 3.43 -10.33 -22.02
N CYS A 25 4.21 -9.29 -21.76
CA CYS A 25 3.72 -7.98 -21.36
C CYS A 25 3.18 -7.12 -22.53
N GLY A 26 3.29 -7.58 -23.77
CA GLY A 26 2.78 -6.92 -24.98
C GLY A 26 3.79 -6.03 -25.72
N HIS A 27 5.00 -5.81 -25.18
CA HIS A 27 6.04 -5.00 -25.80
C HIS A 27 6.80 -5.75 -26.90
N ASN A 28 7.28 -5.01 -27.91
CA ASN A 28 7.87 -5.57 -29.12
C ASN A 28 9.34 -5.15 -29.27
N PHE A 29 10.20 -6.07 -29.70
CA PHE A 29 11.64 -5.85 -29.88
C PHE A 29 12.15 -6.61 -31.10
N CYS A 30 13.29 -6.21 -31.67
CA CYS A 30 14.03 -7.09 -32.59
C CYS A 30 14.54 -8.31 -31.82
N ARG A 31 14.43 -9.52 -32.39
CA ARG A 31 14.90 -10.76 -31.74
C ARG A 31 16.36 -10.68 -31.30
N ALA A 32 17.23 -10.11 -32.14
CA ALA A 32 18.65 -9.94 -31.81
C ALA A 32 18.86 -8.93 -30.67
N CYS A 33 18.10 -7.84 -30.64
CA CYS A 33 18.22 -6.80 -29.62
C CYS A 33 17.83 -7.31 -28.23
N ILE A 34 16.68 -7.99 -28.12
CA ILE A 34 16.25 -8.53 -26.83
C ILE A 34 17.17 -9.67 -26.36
N TRP A 35 17.72 -10.44 -27.30
CA TRP A 35 18.66 -11.51 -26.96
C TRP A 35 20.03 -10.98 -26.53
N ALA A 36 20.48 -9.86 -27.09
CA ALA A 36 21.68 -9.16 -26.61
C ALA A 36 21.49 -8.67 -25.17
N VAL A 37 20.34 -8.03 -24.86
CA VAL A 37 20.02 -7.59 -23.49
C VAL A 37 20.00 -8.74 -22.49
N TRP A 38 19.55 -9.94 -22.89
CA TRP A 38 19.54 -11.12 -22.01
C TRP A 38 20.88 -11.87 -21.93
N ASN A 39 21.85 -11.58 -22.80
CA ASN A 39 23.12 -12.31 -22.91
C ASN A 39 24.36 -11.44 -22.61
N GLU A 40 24.20 -10.17 -22.26
CA GLU A 40 25.32 -9.36 -21.75
C GLU A 40 25.67 -9.83 -20.33
N ASP A 41 26.62 -10.77 -20.23
CA ASP A 41 27.79 -10.65 -19.34
C ASP A 41 28.81 -11.78 -19.59
N GLY A 42 30.00 -11.38 -20.05
CA GLY A 42 31.17 -12.24 -20.20
C GLY A 42 32.35 -11.57 -20.87
N ASP A 43 32.85 -10.44 -20.32
CA ASP A 43 34.28 -10.15 -20.11
C ASP A 43 34.48 -8.79 -19.37
N GLU A 44 34.79 -8.93 -18.07
CA GLU A 44 35.43 -8.00 -17.09
C GLU A 44 34.75 -6.63 -16.81
N ALA A 45 33.76 -6.53 -15.91
CA ALA A 45 33.80 -6.56 -14.43
C ALA A 45 34.49 -5.36 -13.74
N GLY A 46 33.72 -4.49 -13.05
CA GLY A 46 34.33 -3.56 -12.09
C GLY A 46 33.56 -2.41 -11.46
N THR A 47 32.23 -2.24 -11.58
CA THR A 47 31.43 -1.48 -10.57
C THR A 47 29.96 -1.92 -10.55
N GLN A 48 29.64 -2.69 -9.49
CA GLN A 48 28.38 -2.76 -8.72
C GLN A 48 27.11 -3.34 -9.38
N ILE A 49 26.47 -4.41 -8.90
CA ILE A 49 26.61 -5.21 -7.66
C ILE A 49 26.14 -6.63 -7.98
N GLY A 50 26.97 -7.63 -7.69
CA GLY A 50 26.60 -9.01 -7.92
C GLY A 50 25.54 -9.53 -6.94
N ILE A 51 25.02 -10.72 -7.30
CA ILE A 51 24.71 -11.88 -6.42
C ILE A 51 25.61 -13.06 -6.90
N THR A 52 26.26 -13.86 -6.01
CA THR A 52 26.90 -15.14 -6.43
C THR A 52 26.05 -16.29 -5.95
N THR A 53 25.32 -16.86 -6.90
CA THR A 53 25.45 -18.24 -7.37
C THR A 53 25.10 -18.20 -8.88
N PRO A 54 25.43 -19.21 -9.71
CA PRO A 54 25.10 -19.15 -11.13
C PRO A 54 23.59 -19.32 -11.30
N VAL A 55 22.88 -18.19 -11.35
CA VAL A 55 21.43 -18.11 -11.57
C VAL A 55 21.21 -17.94 -13.07
N PRO A 56 20.26 -18.66 -13.70
CA PRO A 56 19.99 -18.52 -15.14
C PRO A 56 19.60 -17.07 -15.47
N GLY A 57 20.13 -16.53 -16.57
CA GLY A 57 19.92 -15.14 -17.00
C GLY A 57 18.48 -14.69 -16.85
N HIS A 58 18.26 -13.62 -16.10
CA HIS A 58 16.94 -13.08 -15.84
C HIS A 58 16.35 -12.53 -17.15
N LEU A 59 15.31 -13.19 -17.67
CA LEU A 59 14.54 -12.67 -18.78
C LEU A 59 13.63 -11.55 -18.24
N PHE A 60 13.78 -10.33 -18.73
CA PHE A 60 12.92 -9.19 -18.37
C PHE A 60 12.58 -8.34 -19.60
N CYS A 61 11.51 -7.55 -19.51
CA CYS A 61 11.17 -6.57 -20.52
C CYS A 61 11.88 -5.23 -20.27
N PRO A 62 12.66 -4.69 -21.22
CA PRO A 62 13.34 -3.40 -21.05
C PRO A 62 12.39 -2.19 -20.90
N GLU A 63 11.17 -2.26 -21.44
CA GLU A 63 10.23 -1.13 -21.40
C GLU A 63 9.43 -1.05 -20.11
N CYS A 64 8.94 -2.18 -19.57
CA CYS A 64 8.12 -2.20 -18.36
C CYS A 64 8.75 -2.91 -17.16
N GLN A 65 9.97 -3.43 -17.33
CA GLN A 65 10.76 -4.08 -16.28
C GLN A 65 10.09 -5.30 -15.63
N VAL A 66 9.07 -5.88 -16.29
CA VAL A 66 8.42 -7.12 -15.84
C VAL A 66 9.38 -8.29 -16.03
N LEU A 67 9.58 -9.06 -14.95
CA LEU A 67 10.29 -10.34 -14.96
C LEU A 67 9.48 -11.41 -15.71
N LEU A 68 10.16 -12.15 -16.57
CA LEU A 68 9.57 -13.16 -17.46
C LEU A 68 10.00 -14.56 -17.02
N SER A 69 9.18 -15.55 -17.33
CA SER A 69 9.46 -16.95 -17.00
C SER A 69 10.78 -17.42 -17.65
N PRO A 70 11.66 -18.15 -16.94
CA PRO A 70 12.92 -18.67 -17.49
C PRO A 70 12.74 -19.59 -18.72
N ASP A 71 11.58 -20.24 -18.84
CA ASP A 71 11.20 -21.11 -19.95
C ASP A 71 10.55 -20.36 -21.12
N LEU A 72 10.63 -19.02 -21.16
CA LEU A 72 9.99 -18.22 -22.19
C LEU A 72 10.56 -18.55 -23.58
N GLN A 73 9.67 -18.98 -24.47
CA GLN A 73 9.96 -19.07 -25.90
C GLN A 73 9.52 -17.77 -26.58
N LEU A 74 10.48 -17.03 -27.12
CA LEU A 74 10.21 -15.82 -27.91
C LEU A 74 9.32 -16.16 -29.11
N GLN A 75 8.12 -15.59 -29.13
CA GLN A 75 7.21 -15.71 -30.26
C GLN A 75 7.41 -14.53 -31.21
N ALA A 76 7.59 -14.83 -32.49
CA ALA A 76 7.61 -13.82 -33.54
C ALA A 76 6.25 -13.10 -33.59
N ASN A 77 6.27 -11.79 -33.88
CA ASN A 77 5.08 -10.99 -34.11
C ASN A 77 4.86 -10.82 -35.64
N PRO A 78 4.13 -11.73 -36.30
CA PRO A 78 3.91 -11.67 -37.75
C PRO A 78 3.05 -10.48 -38.17
N SER A 79 2.27 -9.89 -37.25
CA SER A 79 1.49 -8.68 -37.54
C SER A 79 2.41 -7.46 -37.65
N LEU A 80 3.35 -7.30 -36.72
CA LEU A 80 4.34 -6.22 -36.77
C LEU A 80 5.32 -6.41 -37.94
N GLN A 81 5.69 -7.65 -38.24
CA GLN A 81 6.55 -7.95 -39.40
C GLN A 81 5.90 -7.61 -40.74
N ARG A 82 4.57 -7.76 -40.88
CA ARG A 82 3.83 -7.33 -42.07
C ARG A 82 3.80 -5.82 -42.21
N LEU A 83 3.58 -5.09 -41.11
CA LEU A 83 3.56 -3.62 -41.11
C LEU A 83 4.92 -3.03 -41.53
N VAL A 84 6.02 -3.58 -41.03
CA VAL A 84 7.39 -3.21 -41.43
C VAL A 84 7.63 -3.45 -42.92
N GLN A 85 7.15 -4.58 -43.44
CA GLN A 85 7.28 -4.93 -44.86
C GLN A 85 6.39 -4.06 -45.76
N GLU A 86 5.23 -3.63 -45.28
CA GLU A 86 4.32 -2.75 -46.01
C GLU A 86 4.88 -1.32 -46.11
N GLU A 87 5.48 -0.78 -45.05
CA GLU A 87 6.18 0.52 -45.11
C GLU A 87 7.45 0.46 -45.98
N SER A 88 8.26 -0.60 -45.85
CA SER A 88 9.47 -0.75 -46.67
C SER A 88 9.19 -0.85 -48.17
N ARG A 89 7.96 -1.25 -48.57
CA ARG A 89 7.54 -1.34 -49.98
C ARG A 89 7.08 -0.01 -50.56
N GLN A 90 6.72 0.97 -49.73
CA GLN A 90 6.40 2.32 -50.19
C GLN A 90 7.66 3.11 -50.57
N ASP A 91 8.81 2.84 -49.94
CA ASP A 91 10.07 3.56 -50.17
C ASP A 91 10.90 3.10 -51.40
N GLN A 92 10.53 2.00 -52.07
CA GLN A 92 11.29 1.45 -53.22
C GLN A 92 10.60 1.61 -54.59
N SER A 93 9.66 2.54 -54.73
CA SER A 93 9.08 2.89 -56.04
C SER A 93 9.66 4.21 -56.60
N GLY A 94 10.92 4.15 -57.04
CA GLY A 94 11.60 5.17 -57.86
C GLY A 94 12.49 4.52 -58.92
N PRO A 95 12.52 4.99 -60.20
CA PRO A 95 12.83 4.13 -61.34
C PRO A 95 14.31 4.10 -61.76
N GLY A 96 14.83 2.87 -61.92
CA GLY A 96 15.62 2.41 -63.06
C GLY A 96 17.09 2.88 -63.21
N TRP A 97 18.00 1.95 -63.51
CA TRP A 97 18.53 1.71 -64.86
C TRP A 97 19.74 0.76 -64.82
N ASN A 98 19.45 -0.51 -65.15
CA ASN A 98 20.10 -1.38 -66.14
C ASN A 98 21.63 -1.41 -66.37
N GLY A 99 22.15 -2.64 -66.43
CA GLY A 99 23.15 -3.08 -67.42
C GLY A 99 24.36 -3.82 -66.82
N LEU A 100 24.36 -5.16 -66.74
CA LEU A 100 24.96 -6.10 -67.73
C LEU A 100 26.48 -5.89 -67.95
N SER A 101 27.39 -6.86 -67.95
CA SER A 101 27.37 -8.33 -67.87
C SER A 101 28.81 -8.85 -67.76
N THR A 102 28.98 -9.99 -67.07
CA THR A 102 29.90 -11.12 -67.37
C THR A 102 31.43 -11.02 -67.23
N PRO A 103 32.10 -12.18 -66.98
CA PRO A 103 33.43 -12.29 -66.37
C PRO A 103 34.51 -12.76 -67.37
N ALA A 104 35.77 -12.37 -67.15
CA ALA A 104 36.96 -13.21 -67.37
C ALA A 104 38.26 -12.40 -67.15
N ASP A 105 39.15 -13.02 -66.39
CA ASP A 105 40.62 -13.01 -66.52
C ASP A 105 41.46 -11.73 -66.30
N LEU A 106 42.11 -11.77 -65.14
CA LEU A 106 43.57 -11.64 -64.95
C LEU A 106 44.22 -10.27 -65.21
N GLY A 107 44.40 -9.53 -64.12
CA GLY A 107 45.41 -8.47 -64.02
C GLY A 107 45.56 -7.93 -62.59
N HIS A 108 46.68 -8.26 -61.94
CA HIS A 108 47.27 -7.58 -60.77
C HIS A 108 46.44 -7.46 -59.48
N GLN A 109 46.66 -8.39 -58.55
CA GLN A 109 46.37 -8.19 -57.12
C GLN A 109 47.45 -7.29 -56.49
N VAL A 110 47.16 -6.00 -56.36
CA VAL A 110 47.29 -5.26 -55.10
C VAL A 110 46.29 -4.11 -55.16
N THR A 111 45.20 -4.22 -54.40
CA THR A 111 44.51 -3.18 -53.59
C THR A 111 43.01 -3.42 -53.57
N ALA A 112 42.53 -3.91 -52.42
CA ALA A 112 41.43 -3.31 -51.66
C ALA A 112 41.18 -4.22 -50.46
N LEU A 113 41.03 -3.63 -49.27
CA LEU A 113 39.87 -3.81 -48.40
C LEU A 113 40.05 -2.85 -47.21
N SER A 114 39.33 -1.73 -47.26
CA SER A 114 39.00 -0.92 -46.10
C SER A 114 37.65 -1.39 -45.57
N GLY A 115 37.61 -1.71 -44.29
CA GLY A 115 36.43 -2.17 -43.56
C GLY A 115 36.87 -2.91 -42.31
N GLN A 116 37.16 -2.16 -41.24
CA GLN A 116 37.68 -2.62 -39.94
C GLN A 116 39.05 -3.32 -40.02
N GLY A 117 40.06 -2.60 -40.51
CA GLY A 117 41.43 -3.08 -40.54
C GLY A 117 42.15 -2.85 -39.21
N LEU A 118 42.51 -3.92 -38.49
CA LEU A 118 43.72 -3.87 -37.68
C LEU A 118 44.87 -3.56 -38.64
N ALA A 119 45.42 -2.36 -38.57
CA ALA A 119 46.65 -2.03 -39.28
C ALA A 119 47.72 -3.03 -38.82
N VAL A 120 48.10 -3.97 -39.70
CA VAL A 120 49.13 -4.94 -39.40
C VAL A 120 50.45 -4.19 -39.30
N LEU A 121 50.90 -3.91 -38.07
CA LEU A 121 52.16 -3.23 -37.81
C LEU A 121 53.29 -4.08 -38.38
N THR A 122 54.14 -3.48 -39.20
CA THR A 122 55.28 -4.15 -39.83
C THR A 122 56.55 -3.89 -39.05
N CYS A 123 57.51 -4.81 -39.13
CA CYS A 123 58.78 -4.64 -38.46
C CYS A 123 59.66 -3.59 -39.15
N ASP A 124 60.16 -2.62 -38.39
CA ASP A 124 60.98 -1.51 -38.88
C ASP A 124 62.45 -1.90 -39.15
N HIS A 125 62.84 -3.13 -38.80
CA HIS A 125 64.23 -3.60 -38.90
C HIS A 125 64.43 -4.68 -39.98
N CYS A 126 63.34 -5.15 -40.60
CA CYS A 126 63.45 -6.08 -41.71
C CYS A 126 63.70 -5.32 -43.01
N ILE A 127 64.86 -5.52 -43.64
CA ILE A 127 65.27 -4.78 -44.84
C ILE A 127 64.69 -5.40 -46.13
N GLU A 128 64.72 -6.73 -46.26
CA GLU A 128 64.36 -7.42 -47.51
C GLU A 128 62.98 -8.11 -47.47
N ARG A 129 62.48 -8.46 -46.28
CA ARG A 129 61.21 -9.17 -46.10
C ARG A 129 60.33 -8.45 -45.07
N VAL A 130 59.24 -7.83 -45.53
CA VAL A 130 58.26 -7.20 -44.63
C VAL A 130 57.64 -8.28 -43.76
N SER A 131 57.92 -8.22 -42.46
CA SER A 131 57.46 -9.18 -41.45
C SER A 131 56.53 -8.47 -40.47
N VAL A 132 55.51 -9.17 -39.98
CA VAL A 132 54.57 -8.61 -39.00
C VAL A 132 55.30 -8.40 -37.66
N ALA A 133 55.11 -7.22 -37.06
CA ALA A 133 55.60 -6.89 -35.75
C ALA A 133 54.78 -7.60 -34.66
N VAL A 134 55.47 -8.20 -33.69
CA VAL A 134 54.86 -8.91 -32.55
C VAL A 134 55.17 -8.24 -31.21
N ARG A 135 56.08 -7.25 -31.21
CA ARG A 135 56.39 -6.38 -30.07
C ARG A 135 56.77 -5.00 -30.58
N SER A 136 56.58 -3.97 -29.77
CA SER A 136 57.19 -2.65 -29.99
C SER A 136 58.23 -2.37 -28.90
N CYS A 137 59.38 -1.86 -29.29
CA CYS A 137 60.45 -1.47 -28.36
C CYS A 137 60.31 0.02 -28.05
N VAL A 138 59.91 0.35 -26.82
CA VAL A 138 59.74 1.74 -26.38
C VAL A 138 61.08 2.47 -26.45
N THR A 139 62.18 1.80 -26.09
CA THR A 139 63.53 2.39 -26.10
C THR A 139 64.05 2.69 -27.52
N CYS A 140 63.74 1.84 -28.51
CA CYS A 140 64.19 2.01 -29.90
C CYS A 140 63.19 2.74 -30.79
N ASP A 141 61.99 3.01 -30.29
CA ASP A 141 60.88 3.57 -31.07
C ASP A 141 60.61 2.75 -32.34
N ALA A 142 60.59 1.42 -32.19
CA ALA A 142 60.55 0.50 -33.32
C ALA A 142 59.61 -0.69 -33.07
N ALA A 143 58.81 -1.02 -34.08
CA ALA A 143 58.03 -2.25 -34.17
C ALA A 143 58.93 -3.41 -34.64
N LEU A 144 58.88 -4.53 -33.92
CA LEU A 144 59.80 -5.66 -34.07
C LEU A 144 59.05 -6.95 -34.39
N CYS A 145 59.47 -7.66 -35.44
CA CYS A 145 59.03 -9.03 -35.70
C CYS A 145 59.58 -10.00 -34.65
N SER A 146 59.09 -11.24 -34.63
CA SER A 146 59.49 -12.25 -33.63
C SER A 146 61.01 -12.45 -33.55
N ALA A 147 61.71 -12.45 -34.69
CA ALA A 147 63.15 -12.60 -34.73
C ALA A 147 63.89 -11.40 -34.09
N HIS A 148 63.45 -10.18 -34.38
CA HIS A 148 64.06 -8.97 -33.83
C HIS A 148 63.70 -8.75 -32.36
N ALA A 149 62.47 -9.07 -31.95
CA ALA A 149 62.09 -9.07 -30.54
C ALA A 149 62.91 -10.08 -29.73
N LEU A 150 63.18 -11.27 -30.29
CA LEU A 150 64.05 -12.26 -29.66
C LEU A 150 65.51 -11.80 -29.57
N ALA A 151 66.00 -11.03 -30.55
CA ALA A 151 67.33 -10.43 -30.49
C ALA A 151 67.44 -9.41 -29.35
N HIS A 152 66.37 -8.64 -29.08
CA HIS A 152 66.30 -7.75 -27.92
C HIS A 152 66.35 -8.50 -26.58
N GLN A 153 65.81 -9.71 -26.52
CA GLN A 153 65.84 -10.54 -25.31
C GLN A 153 67.17 -11.30 -25.13
N ARG A 154 67.91 -11.59 -26.21
CA ARG A 154 69.11 -12.42 -26.17
C ARG A 154 70.41 -11.63 -26.08
N LYS A 155 70.52 -10.49 -26.77
CA LYS A 155 71.74 -9.67 -26.78
C LYS A 155 71.84 -8.84 -25.50
N GLU A 156 72.99 -8.91 -24.82
CA GLU A 156 73.20 -8.17 -23.55
C GLU A 156 72.92 -6.68 -23.67
N ALA A 157 73.36 -6.04 -24.77
CA ALA A 157 73.16 -4.61 -25.00
C ALA A 157 71.69 -4.19 -25.16
N LEU A 158 70.78 -5.10 -25.54
CA LEU A 158 69.38 -4.78 -25.84
C LEU A 158 68.41 -5.32 -24.79
N ARG A 159 68.89 -6.14 -23.85
CA ARG A 159 68.08 -6.75 -22.78
C ARG A 159 67.45 -5.72 -21.84
N ALA A 160 68.05 -4.53 -21.73
CA ALA A 160 67.55 -3.44 -20.92
C ALA A 160 66.45 -2.60 -21.60
N HIS A 161 66.11 -2.91 -22.86
CA HIS A 161 65.07 -2.21 -23.60
C HIS A 161 63.69 -2.75 -23.24
N THR A 162 62.72 -1.87 -23.12
CA THR A 162 61.35 -2.25 -22.78
C THR A 162 60.57 -2.65 -24.02
N LEU A 163 60.04 -3.88 -24.00
CA LEU A 163 59.21 -4.43 -25.07
C LEU A 163 57.75 -4.49 -24.61
N VAL A 164 56.89 -3.70 -25.25
CA VAL A 164 55.44 -3.69 -25.04
C VAL A 164 54.71 -4.41 -26.17
N GLU A 165 53.40 -4.57 -26.05
CA GLU A 165 52.57 -5.08 -27.14
C GLU A 165 52.70 -4.21 -28.41
N PRO A 166 52.44 -4.76 -29.60
CA PRO A 166 52.51 -4.00 -30.85
C PRO A 166 51.61 -2.77 -30.79
N ALA A 167 52.22 -1.60 -30.59
CA ALA A 167 51.55 -0.32 -30.57
C ALA A 167 52.10 0.53 -31.71
N GLY A 168 51.19 1.13 -32.48
CA GLY A 168 51.53 2.07 -33.55
C GLY A 168 51.92 3.46 -33.02
N ASP A 169 51.46 3.80 -31.82
CA ASP A 169 51.84 5.01 -31.10
C ASP A 169 52.49 4.65 -29.75
N LEU A 170 53.74 5.08 -29.56
CA LEU A 170 54.52 4.86 -28.34
C LEU A 170 54.59 6.09 -27.43
N LEU A 171 53.97 7.21 -27.83
CA LEU A 171 53.88 8.42 -27.01
C LEU A 171 53.23 8.19 -25.62
N PRO A 172 52.22 7.32 -25.45
CA PRO A 172 51.62 7.05 -24.14
C PRO A 172 52.59 6.44 -23.12
N TYR A 173 53.69 5.82 -23.57
CA TYR A 173 54.72 5.22 -22.71
C TYR A 173 55.84 6.19 -22.34
N ARG A 174 55.76 7.45 -22.82
CA ARG A 174 56.78 8.48 -22.64
C ARG A 174 56.24 9.68 -21.88
N CYS A 175 57.13 10.29 -21.10
CA CYS A 175 56.85 11.56 -20.45
C CYS A 175 56.77 12.68 -21.49
N GLN A 176 55.67 13.41 -21.52
CA GLN A 176 55.51 14.53 -22.46
C GLN A 176 56.50 15.69 -22.22
N GLN A 177 57.00 15.85 -20.99
CA GLN A 177 57.95 16.91 -20.64
C GLN A 177 59.40 16.55 -20.95
N HIS A 178 59.76 15.27 -20.80
CA HIS A 178 61.16 14.83 -20.86
C HIS A 178 61.46 13.85 -21.99
N GLY A 179 60.45 13.32 -22.68
CA GLY A 179 60.60 12.27 -23.71
C GLY A 179 61.05 10.90 -23.18
N GLU A 180 61.45 10.83 -21.91
CA GLU A 180 61.90 9.63 -21.22
C GLU A 180 60.76 8.65 -20.95
N GLU A 181 61.12 7.37 -20.89
CA GLU A 181 60.19 6.29 -20.60
C GLU A 181 59.59 6.41 -19.19
N LEU A 182 58.28 6.20 -19.10
CA LEU A 182 57.58 6.14 -17.82
C LEU A 182 57.87 4.80 -17.14
N ARG A 183 58.65 4.84 -16.05
CA ARG A 183 59.07 3.64 -15.30
C ARG A 183 58.69 3.69 -13.82
N LEU A 184 58.25 4.85 -13.34
CA LEU A 184 57.88 5.12 -11.95
C LEU A 184 56.39 5.45 -11.85
N TYR A 185 55.85 5.33 -10.64
CA TYR A 185 54.50 5.76 -10.28
C TYR A 185 54.58 6.70 -9.10
N CYS A 186 53.99 7.90 -9.23
CA CYS A 186 53.85 8.84 -8.12
C CYS A 186 52.61 8.47 -7.31
N ILE A 187 52.79 8.09 -6.04
CA ILE A 187 51.70 7.68 -5.14
C ILE A 187 50.83 8.88 -4.77
N ASP A 188 51.44 10.05 -4.60
CA ASP A 188 50.75 11.26 -4.17
C ASP A 188 49.80 11.82 -5.25
N GLU A 189 50.24 11.80 -6.51
CA GLU A 189 49.47 12.32 -7.66
C GLU A 189 48.76 11.23 -8.48
N GLN A 190 49.03 9.95 -8.19
CA GLN A 190 48.45 8.79 -8.88
C GLN A 190 48.70 8.76 -10.39
N VAL A 191 49.91 9.17 -10.82
CA VAL A 191 50.30 9.23 -12.23
C VAL A 191 51.62 8.50 -12.48
N ALA A 192 51.76 7.97 -13.69
CA ALA A 192 53.03 7.42 -14.17
C ALA A 192 54.03 8.55 -14.42
N ALA A 193 55.28 8.37 -13.98
CA ALA A 193 56.34 9.36 -14.03
C ALA A 193 57.63 8.77 -14.62
N CYS A 194 58.44 9.61 -15.27
CA CYS A 194 59.81 9.26 -15.64
C CYS A 194 60.79 9.61 -14.51
N ALA A 195 62.01 9.05 -14.56
CA ALA A 195 63.03 9.29 -13.55
C ALA A 195 63.43 10.77 -13.41
N LEU A 196 63.39 11.54 -14.50
CA LEU A 196 63.70 12.98 -14.49
C LEU A 196 62.61 13.80 -13.78
N CYS A 197 61.33 13.47 -14.00
CA CYS A 197 60.23 14.11 -13.26
C CYS A 197 60.35 13.91 -11.74
N ALA A 198 60.79 12.73 -11.31
CA ALA A 198 60.98 12.40 -9.90
C ALA A 198 62.25 13.05 -9.30
N ALA A 199 63.35 13.11 -10.07
CA ALA A 199 64.62 13.61 -9.57
C ALA A 199 64.71 15.15 -9.51
N VAL A 200 64.22 15.82 -10.55
CA VAL A 200 64.39 17.28 -10.73
C VAL A 200 63.14 18.01 -11.23
N GLY A 201 62.09 17.28 -11.60
CA GLY A 201 60.87 17.84 -12.19
C GLY A 201 59.69 17.95 -11.22
N ALA A 202 58.49 17.84 -11.78
CA ALA A 202 57.22 18.11 -11.10
C ALA A 202 56.93 17.22 -9.87
N HIS A 203 57.47 16.00 -9.84
CA HIS A 203 57.24 15.04 -8.75
C HIS A 203 58.42 14.98 -7.76
N ARG A 204 59.25 16.03 -7.71
CA ARG A 204 60.39 16.10 -6.81
C ARG A 204 59.93 16.18 -5.35
N GLY A 205 60.30 15.17 -4.57
CA GLY A 205 59.93 15.06 -3.15
C GLY A 205 58.62 14.32 -2.89
N HIS A 206 57.95 13.82 -3.94
CA HIS A 206 56.80 12.94 -3.82
C HIS A 206 57.23 11.49 -3.57
N GLY A 207 56.34 10.70 -2.97
CA GLY A 207 56.48 9.25 -2.86
C GLY A 207 56.39 8.60 -4.23
N VAL A 208 57.52 8.19 -4.78
CA VAL A 208 57.61 7.48 -6.06
C VAL A 208 58.11 6.06 -5.87
N VAL A 209 57.42 5.12 -6.50
CA VAL A 209 57.76 3.68 -6.52
C VAL A 209 57.88 3.20 -7.95
N SER A 210 58.38 1.98 -8.16
CA SER A 210 58.40 1.39 -9.49
C SER A 210 56.97 1.11 -9.98
N LEU A 211 56.75 1.10 -11.31
CA LEU A 211 55.46 0.70 -11.88
C LEU A 211 55.05 -0.71 -11.45
N GLN A 212 56.01 -1.63 -11.27
CA GLN A 212 55.75 -2.99 -10.84
C GLN A 212 55.22 -3.07 -9.41
N GLU A 213 55.82 -2.32 -8.48
CA GLU A 213 55.37 -2.23 -7.08
C GLU A 213 53.99 -1.58 -7.01
N ALA A 214 53.79 -0.43 -7.67
CA ALA A 214 52.50 0.25 -7.70
C ALA A 214 51.39 -0.64 -8.29
N THR A 215 51.67 -1.32 -9.40
CA THR A 215 50.72 -2.27 -10.01
C THR A 215 50.39 -3.41 -9.06
N SER A 216 51.38 -3.97 -8.37
CA SER A 216 51.15 -5.07 -7.42
C SER A 216 50.32 -4.62 -6.22
N ASP A 217 50.57 -3.42 -5.71
CA ASP A 217 49.80 -2.84 -4.60
C ASP A 217 48.37 -2.48 -5.02
N LEU A 218 48.18 -1.88 -6.20
CA LEU A 218 46.85 -1.56 -6.74
C LEU A 218 46.04 -2.82 -7.03
N LYS A 219 46.66 -3.86 -7.62
CA LYS A 219 46.00 -5.16 -7.82
C LYS A 219 45.56 -5.78 -6.49
N ARG A 220 46.42 -5.78 -5.47
CA ARG A 220 46.06 -6.28 -4.14
C ARG A 220 44.89 -5.50 -3.51
N LYS A 221 44.86 -4.16 -3.70
CA LYS A 221 43.74 -3.34 -3.26
C LYS A 221 42.46 -3.73 -4.00
N LEU A 222 42.50 -3.88 -5.32
CA LEU A 222 41.37 -4.34 -6.13
C LEU A 222 40.84 -5.70 -5.67
N GLU A 223 41.72 -6.69 -5.50
CA GLU A 223 41.39 -8.02 -4.97
C GLU A 223 40.74 -7.94 -3.57
N SER A 224 41.27 -7.08 -2.68
CA SER A 224 40.68 -6.88 -1.35
C SER A 224 39.30 -6.23 -1.41
N THR A 225 39.11 -5.24 -2.28
CA THR A 225 37.80 -4.59 -2.47
C THR A 225 36.80 -5.53 -3.11
N GLU A 226 37.23 -6.36 -4.05
CA GLU A 226 36.40 -7.39 -4.66
C GLU A 226 35.89 -8.33 -3.58
N SER A 227 36.78 -8.88 -2.74
CA SER A 227 36.38 -9.76 -1.63
C SER A 227 35.31 -9.14 -0.71
N VAL A 228 35.46 -7.87 -0.33
CA VAL A 228 34.47 -7.14 0.49
C VAL A 228 33.15 -6.95 -0.24
N LEU A 229 33.18 -6.68 -1.56
CA LEU A 229 31.97 -6.57 -2.38
C LEU A 229 31.24 -7.91 -2.48
N LEU A 230 31.95 -9.03 -2.65
CA LEU A 230 31.36 -10.37 -2.68
C LEU A 230 30.70 -10.73 -1.33
N GLU A 231 31.33 -10.38 -0.21
CA GLU A 231 30.77 -10.58 1.13
C GLU A 231 29.53 -9.71 1.36
N THR A 232 29.59 -8.42 0.99
CA THR A 232 28.47 -7.48 1.14
C THR A 232 27.27 -7.94 0.32
N ARG A 233 27.52 -8.39 -0.90
CA ARG A 233 26.54 -9.02 -1.77
C ARG A 233 25.86 -10.21 -1.11
N LEU A 234 26.62 -11.16 -0.58
CA LEU A 234 26.05 -12.35 0.08
C LEU A 234 25.19 -11.96 1.29
N ARG A 235 25.61 -10.93 2.04
CA ARG A 235 24.81 -10.39 3.14
C ARG A 235 23.48 -9.81 2.63
N VAL A 236 23.50 -9.03 1.56
CA VAL A 236 22.29 -8.46 0.95
C VAL A 236 21.35 -9.59 0.47
N GLU A 237 21.88 -10.61 -0.20
CA GLU A 237 21.11 -11.79 -0.62
C GLU A 237 20.40 -12.49 0.54
N ASN A 238 21.12 -12.68 1.64
CA ASN A 238 20.55 -13.33 2.81
C ASN A 238 19.47 -12.46 3.46
N THR A 239 19.70 -11.16 3.59
CA THR A 239 18.68 -10.23 4.12
C THR A 239 17.46 -10.15 3.20
N LEU A 240 17.63 -10.26 1.88
CA LEU A 240 16.52 -10.30 0.93
C LEU A 240 15.64 -11.53 1.17
N LYS A 241 16.26 -12.72 1.30
CA LYS A 241 15.57 -13.97 1.61
C LYS A 241 14.84 -13.91 2.96
N GLU A 242 15.43 -13.27 3.96
CA GLU A 242 14.78 -13.04 5.26
C GLU A 242 13.53 -12.16 5.13
N VAL A 243 13.61 -11.07 4.37
CA VAL A 243 12.46 -10.19 4.12
C VAL A 243 11.36 -10.91 3.33
N GLU A 244 11.71 -11.70 2.32
CA GLU A 244 10.76 -12.52 1.55
C GLU A 244 10.05 -13.56 2.44
N LEU A 245 10.79 -14.19 3.36
CA LEU A 245 10.21 -15.12 4.33
C LEU A 245 9.25 -14.38 5.26
N LEU A 246 9.65 -13.25 5.83
CA LEU A 246 8.80 -12.43 6.70
C LEU A 246 7.53 -11.95 5.97
N PHE A 247 7.62 -11.61 4.69
CA PHE A 247 6.48 -11.26 3.86
C PHE A 247 5.49 -12.43 3.74
N SER A 248 5.98 -13.62 3.39
CA SER A 248 5.18 -14.85 3.27
C SER A 248 4.52 -15.26 4.59
N GLU A 249 5.27 -15.19 5.69
CA GLU A 249 4.76 -15.48 7.04
C GLU A 249 3.69 -14.49 7.47
N THR A 250 3.90 -13.20 7.21
CA THR A 250 2.92 -12.14 7.50
C THR A 250 1.64 -12.35 6.70
N GLN A 251 1.76 -12.65 5.40
CA GLN A 251 0.61 -12.93 4.55
C GLN A 251 -0.18 -14.15 5.04
N SER A 252 0.51 -15.24 5.38
CA SER A 252 -0.10 -16.47 5.88
C SER A 252 -0.78 -16.25 7.24
N SER A 253 -0.14 -15.48 8.13
CA SER A 253 -0.68 -15.12 9.44
C SER A 253 -1.94 -14.25 9.33
N ILE A 254 -1.94 -13.27 8.43
CA ILE A 254 -3.11 -12.43 8.12
C ILE A 254 -4.26 -13.30 7.59
N GLU A 255 -3.99 -14.22 6.66
CA GLU A 255 -5.03 -15.07 6.08
C GLU A 255 -5.63 -16.03 7.12
N ALA A 256 -4.78 -16.66 7.93
CA ALA A 256 -5.24 -17.48 9.06
C ALA A 256 -6.07 -16.66 10.07
N CYS A 257 -5.69 -15.40 10.33
CA CYS A 257 -6.45 -14.50 11.17
C CYS A 257 -7.83 -14.19 10.57
N LYS A 258 -7.91 -13.86 9.28
CA LYS A 258 -9.18 -13.63 8.58
C LYS A 258 -10.13 -14.82 8.69
N LEU A 259 -9.64 -16.04 8.46
CA LEU A 259 -10.46 -17.25 8.58
C LEU A 259 -10.99 -17.45 10.01
N ARG A 260 -10.15 -17.22 11.02
CA ARG A 260 -10.58 -17.27 12.43
C ARG A 260 -11.64 -16.22 12.74
N VAL A 261 -11.47 -14.99 12.25
CA VAL A 261 -12.46 -13.91 12.42
C VAL A 261 -13.77 -14.29 11.74
N GLN A 262 -13.73 -14.72 10.48
CA GLN A 262 -14.92 -15.16 9.73
C GLN A 262 -15.66 -16.29 10.46
N HIS A 263 -14.94 -17.29 10.96
CA HIS A 263 -15.52 -18.41 11.71
C HIS A 263 -16.20 -17.95 13.01
N ARG A 264 -15.57 -17.02 13.76
CA ARG A 264 -16.19 -16.45 14.97
C ARG A 264 -17.46 -15.66 14.63
N TYR A 265 -17.45 -14.86 13.56
CA TYR A 265 -18.65 -14.14 13.12
C TYR A 265 -19.75 -15.06 12.60
N SER A 266 -19.43 -16.20 11.98
CA SER A 266 -20.46 -17.18 11.62
C SER A 266 -21.11 -17.82 12.84
N GLN A 267 -20.32 -18.08 13.90
CA GLN A 267 -20.87 -18.57 15.17
C GLN A 267 -21.79 -17.53 15.83
N ILE A 268 -21.39 -16.24 15.83
CA ILE A 268 -22.21 -15.15 16.38
C ILE A 268 -23.53 -15.02 15.60
N ARG A 269 -23.50 -15.04 14.27
CA ARG A 269 -24.73 -15.01 13.45
C ARG A 269 -25.67 -16.15 13.79
N ALA A 270 -25.15 -17.38 13.87
CA ALA A 270 -25.96 -18.55 14.21
C ALA A 270 -26.62 -18.41 15.59
N LEU A 271 -25.91 -17.87 16.59
CA LEU A 271 -26.47 -17.62 17.92
C LEU A 271 -27.59 -16.56 17.89
N ILE A 272 -27.39 -15.48 17.14
CA ILE A 272 -28.40 -14.41 17.02
C ILE A 272 -29.63 -14.91 16.26
N GLU A 273 -29.44 -15.66 15.17
CA GLU A 273 -30.54 -16.28 14.40
C GLU A 273 -31.31 -17.31 15.26
N GLU A 274 -30.61 -18.07 16.10
CA GLU A 274 -31.24 -19.02 17.03
C GLU A 274 -32.03 -18.31 18.13
N ASP A 275 -31.51 -17.21 18.69
CA ASP A 275 -32.20 -16.37 19.67
C ASP A 275 -33.44 -15.69 19.08
N GLU A 276 -33.33 -15.11 17.88
CA GLU A 276 -34.47 -14.52 17.15
C GLU A 276 -35.59 -15.54 16.98
N ARG A 277 -35.25 -16.74 16.48
CA ARG A 277 -36.22 -17.82 16.33
C ARG A 277 -36.84 -18.23 17.67
N LEU A 278 -36.04 -18.34 18.73
CA LEU A 278 -36.54 -18.68 20.06
C LEU A 278 -37.54 -17.63 20.58
N MET A 279 -37.24 -16.34 20.41
CA MET A 279 -38.14 -15.26 20.84
C MET A 279 -39.46 -15.30 20.07
N LEU A 280 -39.42 -15.56 18.76
CA LEU A 280 -40.62 -15.73 17.94
C LEU A 280 -41.43 -16.98 18.33
N ASP A 281 -40.77 -18.12 18.55
CA ASP A 281 -41.42 -19.36 18.99
C ASP A 281 -42.13 -19.18 20.35
N VAL A 282 -41.54 -18.40 21.27
CA VAL A 282 -42.18 -18.05 22.54
C VAL A 282 -43.46 -17.23 22.32
N LEU A 283 -43.43 -16.24 21.43
CA LEU A 283 -44.61 -15.42 21.10
C LEU A 283 -45.71 -16.26 20.44
N ASP A 284 -45.37 -17.11 19.48
CA ASP A 284 -46.30 -18.01 18.81
C ASP A 284 -46.95 -18.99 19.82
N THR A 285 -46.16 -19.49 20.77
CA THR A 285 -46.65 -20.37 21.84
C THR A 285 -47.63 -19.64 22.77
N GLU A 286 -47.31 -18.41 23.19
CA GLU A 286 -48.22 -17.60 24.01
C GLU A 286 -49.51 -17.25 23.26
N GLN A 287 -49.41 -16.92 21.96
CA GLN A 287 -50.57 -16.70 21.10
C GLN A 287 -51.44 -17.95 21.02
N LEU A 288 -50.84 -19.13 20.87
CA LEU A 288 -51.58 -20.39 20.80
C LEU A 288 -52.36 -20.66 22.08
N TYR A 289 -51.73 -20.52 23.25
CA TYR A 289 -52.39 -20.71 24.54
C TYR A 289 -53.53 -19.72 24.76
N CYS A 290 -53.30 -18.43 24.49
CA CYS A 290 -54.32 -17.38 24.62
C CYS A 290 -55.50 -17.64 23.68
N SER A 291 -55.22 -17.97 22.41
CA SER A 291 -56.23 -18.25 21.40
C SER A 291 -57.08 -19.47 21.77
N HIS A 292 -56.45 -20.55 22.24
CA HIS A 292 -57.14 -21.75 22.69
C HIS A 292 -58.06 -21.46 23.89
N TRP A 293 -57.56 -20.73 24.89
CA TRP A 293 -58.36 -20.33 26.05
C TRP A 293 -59.58 -19.49 25.65
N LEU A 294 -59.37 -18.48 24.79
CA LEU A 294 -60.45 -17.63 24.26
C LEU A 294 -61.48 -18.45 23.48
N GLN A 295 -61.04 -19.45 22.70
CA GLN A 295 -61.94 -20.34 21.97
C GLN A 295 -62.78 -21.20 22.91
N CYS A 296 -62.18 -21.86 23.90
CA CYS A 296 -62.92 -22.64 24.89
C CYS A 296 -63.94 -21.78 25.65
N ARG A 297 -63.56 -20.56 26.04
CA ARG A 297 -64.45 -19.62 26.73
C ARG A 297 -65.60 -19.16 25.84
N ARG A 298 -65.32 -18.86 24.57
CA ARG A 298 -66.35 -18.54 23.57
C ARG A 298 -67.36 -19.68 23.43
N GLU A 299 -66.89 -20.92 23.32
CA GLU A 299 -67.80 -22.07 23.22
C GLU A 299 -68.66 -22.25 24.47
N GLN A 300 -68.11 -22.01 25.67
CA GLN A 300 -68.87 -22.05 26.92
C GLN A 300 -69.99 -20.99 26.91
N LEU A 301 -69.68 -19.75 26.55
CA LEU A 301 -70.68 -18.68 26.44
C LEU A 301 -71.73 -18.97 25.36
N GLN A 302 -71.32 -19.56 24.22
CA GLN A 302 -72.26 -20.00 23.18
C GLN A 302 -73.19 -21.12 23.66
N ARG A 303 -72.72 -22.05 24.52
CA ARG A 303 -73.58 -23.06 25.16
C ARG A 303 -74.61 -22.38 26.06
N HIS A 304 -74.17 -21.48 26.95
CA HIS A 304 -75.09 -20.71 27.81
C HIS A 304 -76.12 -19.90 27.04
N LEU A 305 -75.75 -19.31 25.89
CA LEU A 305 -76.68 -18.59 25.03
C LEU A 305 -77.77 -19.53 24.48
N ARG A 306 -77.38 -20.71 23.96
CA ARG A 306 -78.34 -21.73 23.48
C ARG A 306 -79.27 -22.21 24.59
N ASP A 307 -78.74 -22.50 25.77
CA ASP A 307 -79.54 -22.91 26.93
C ASP A 307 -80.54 -21.81 27.32
N THR A 308 -80.11 -20.54 27.26
CA THR A 308 -80.99 -19.39 27.52
C THR A 308 -82.08 -19.24 26.45
N ASP A 309 -81.73 -19.35 25.17
CA ASP A 309 -82.68 -19.23 24.06
C ASP A 309 -83.73 -20.36 24.10
N THR A 310 -83.31 -21.62 24.34
CA THR A 310 -84.24 -22.75 24.51
C THR A 310 -85.17 -22.58 25.70
N LEU A 311 -84.68 -22.06 26.83
CA LEU A 311 -85.52 -21.71 27.98
C LEU A 311 -86.53 -20.61 27.63
N ARG A 312 -86.12 -19.59 26.86
CA ARG A 312 -87.01 -18.51 26.41
C ARG A 312 -88.11 -19.03 25.49
N GLU A 313 -87.77 -19.87 24.51
CA GLU A 313 -88.74 -20.50 23.61
C GLU A 313 -89.72 -21.40 24.36
N THR A 314 -89.22 -22.22 25.29
CA THR A 314 -90.05 -23.10 26.13
C THR A 314 -91.04 -22.29 26.98
N ARG A 315 -90.58 -21.18 27.59
CA ARG A 315 -91.45 -20.25 28.32
C ARG A 315 -92.51 -19.63 27.42
N ALA A 316 -92.13 -19.16 26.23
CA ALA A 316 -93.05 -18.55 25.29
C ALA A 316 -94.15 -19.54 24.85
N ALA A 317 -93.81 -20.81 24.64
CA ALA A 317 -94.77 -21.87 24.34
C ALA A 317 -95.70 -22.16 25.52
N LEU A 318 -95.19 -22.26 26.75
CA LEU A 318 -95.99 -22.50 27.95
C LEU A 318 -96.99 -21.37 28.25
N VAL A 319 -96.63 -20.11 27.93
CA VAL A 319 -97.55 -18.97 28.06
C VAL A 319 -98.78 -19.10 27.14
N GLN A 320 -98.64 -19.81 26.01
CA GLN A 320 -99.73 -20.05 25.06
C GLN A 320 -100.47 -21.39 25.30
N GLU A 321 -100.15 -22.13 26.36
CA GLU A 321 -100.77 -23.45 26.63
C GLU A 321 -102.11 -23.29 27.36
N ASP A 322 -103.20 -23.67 26.68
CA ASP A 322 -104.57 -23.58 27.22
C ASP A 322 -104.91 -24.73 28.21
N ASN A 323 -104.15 -25.83 28.20
CA ASN A 323 -104.40 -26.96 29.09
C ASN A 323 -103.76 -26.73 30.48
N HIS A 324 -104.59 -26.31 31.43
CA HIS A 324 -104.18 -26.02 32.80
C HIS A 324 -103.43 -27.17 33.51
N LEU A 325 -103.77 -28.43 33.22
CA LEU A 325 -103.10 -29.58 33.84
C LEU A 325 -101.69 -29.79 33.26
N LYS A 326 -101.53 -29.69 31.94
CA LYS A 326 -100.22 -29.78 31.28
C LYS A 326 -99.29 -28.65 31.70
N LEU A 327 -99.82 -27.42 31.76
CA LEU A 327 -99.08 -26.25 32.24
C LEU A 327 -98.55 -26.48 33.66
N LEU A 328 -99.41 -26.92 34.59
CA LEU A 328 -98.99 -27.20 35.97
C LEU A 328 -97.96 -28.34 36.05
N GLN A 329 -98.10 -29.40 35.26
CA GLN A 329 -97.12 -30.49 35.20
C GLN A 329 -95.73 -30.00 34.77
N HIS A 330 -95.66 -29.16 33.72
CA HIS A 330 -94.40 -28.56 33.26
C HIS A 330 -93.77 -27.62 34.29
N LEU A 331 -94.57 -26.86 35.05
CA LEU A 331 -94.09 -25.97 36.12
C LEU A 331 -93.63 -26.73 37.38
N THR A 332 -94.17 -27.92 37.64
CA THR A 332 -93.77 -28.78 38.78
C THR A 332 -92.56 -29.68 38.50
N THR A 333 -92.03 -29.68 37.28
CA THR A 333 -90.87 -30.52 36.91
C THR A 333 -89.56 -29.93 37.51
N PRO A 334 -88.64 -30.73 38.09
CA PRO A 334 -87.41 -30.22 38.69
C PRO A 334 -86.48 -29.60 37.65
N GLY A 335 -86.17 -28.31 37.81
CA GLY A 335 -85.45 -27.48 36.83
C GLY A 335 -86.29 -26.24 36.52
N SER A 336 -86.19 -25.24 37.40
CA SER A 336 -87.13 -24.11 37.47
C SER A 336 -87.22 -23.36 36.14
N VAL A 337 -88.29 -23.64 35.38
CA VAL A 337 -88.69 -22.86 34.21
C VAL A 337 -89.09 -21.44 34.61
N LEU A 338 -89.13 -21.10 35.91
CA LEU A 338 -89.52 -19.78 36.41
C LEU A 338 -88.33 -18.88 36.75
N ASP A 339 -87.15 -19.44 37.03
CA ASP A 339 -85.98 -18.65 37.45
C ASP A 339 -85.17 -18.12 36.25
N PRO A 340 -84.83 -16.82 36.19
CA PRO A 340 -83.98 -16.30 35.12
C PRO A 340 -82.58 -16.93 35.20
N PRO A 341 -81.97 -17.33 34.07
CA PRO A 341 -80.61 -17.84 34.07
C PRO A 341 -79.64 -16.75 34.55
N THR A 342 -78.75 -17.10 35.48
CA THR A 342 -77.68 -16.22 35.94
C THR A 342 -76.64 -16.06 34.84
N VAL A 343 -76.33 -14.82 34.45
CA VAL A 343 -75.24 -14.56 33.49
C VAL A 343 -73.91 -14.82 34.21
N PRO A 344 -73.02 -15.69 33.68
CA PRO A 344 -71.68 -15.81 34.22
C PRO A 344 -70.96 -14.47 34.08
N GLU A 345 -70.42 -13.92 35.18
CA GLU A 345 -69.56 -12.74 35.10
C GLU A 345 -68.36 -13.04 34.18
N VAL A 346 -68.03 -12.07 33.32
CA VAL A 346 -66.89 -12.18 32.41
C VAL A 346 -65.64 -11.89 33.22
N GLU A 347 -64.98 -12.92 33.75
CA GLU A 347 -63.62 -12.81 34.24
C GLU A 347 -62.69 -12.51 33.05
N THR A 348 -62.25 -11.26 32.93
CA THR A 348 -61.31 -10.78 31.91
C THR A 348 -59.84 -11.04 32.26
N ASP A 349 -59.55 -11.54 33.46
CA ASP A 349 -58.19 -11.66 33.99
C ASP A 349 -57.29 -12.65 33.22
N GLY A 350 -57.88 -13.58 32.47
CA GLY A 350 -57.13 -14.49 31.58
C GLY A 350 -56.70 -13.88 30.24
N CYS A 351 -57.11 -12.63 29.94
CA CYS A 351 -56.95 -11.98 28.63
C CYS A 351 -56.02 -10.75 28.66
N ALA A 352 -55.31 -10.50 29.77
CA ALA A 352 -54.23 -9.52 29.78
C ALA A 352 -53.18 -9.91 28.71
N PRO A 353 -52.51 -8.94 28.04
CA PRO A 353 -51.41 -9.27 27.14
C PRO A 353 -50.46 -10.21 27.87
N PRO A 354 -50.07 -11.36 27.27
CA PRO A 354 -49.31 -12.37 27.98
C PRO A 354 -48.11 -11.68 28.64
N GLY A 355 -47.93 -11.85 29.96
CA GLY A 355 -46.87 -11.15 30.70
C GLY A 355 -45.45 -11.42 30.16
N LYS A 356 -45.34 -12.38 29.24
CA LYS A 356 -44.14 -12.68 28.47
C LYS A 356 -43.87 -11.73 27.30
N MET A 357 -44.85 -11.02 26.72
CA MET A 357 -44.58 -10.08 25.60
C MET A 357 -43.65 -8.94 26.01
N PRO A 358 -43.92 -8.18 27.11
CA PRO A 358 -42.99 -7.14 27.55
C PRO A 358 -41.65 -7.72 28.02
N THR A 359 -41.62 -9.00 28.38
CA THR A 359 -40.38 -9.69 28.75
C THR A 359 -39.53 -10.00 27.52
N VAL A 360 -40.14 -10.49 26.43
CA VAL A 360 -39.46 -10.75 25.15
C VAL A 360 -38.91 -9.44 24.58
N GLU A 361 -39.72 -8.39 24.52
CA GLU A 361 -39.28 -7.06 24.06
C GLU A 361 -38.09 -6.56 24.88
N ARG A 362 -38.17 -6.61 26.22
CA ARG A 362 -37.06 -6.21 27.08
C ARG A 362 -35.79 -7.04 26.84
N LEU A 363 -35.90 -8.35 26.64
CA LEU A 363 -34.73 -9.20 26.41
C LEU A 363 -34.04 -8.85 25.08
N VAL A 364 -34.82 -8.60 24.03
CA VAL A 364 -34.30 -8.15 22.73
C VAL A 364 -33.66 -6.76 22.85
N ASP A 365 -34.30 -5.83 23.57
CA ASP A 365 -33.75 -4.50 23.85
C ASP A 365 -32.44 -4.58 24.67
N ASP A 366 -32.39 -5.43 25.69
CA ASP A 366 -31.19 -5.64 26.51
C ASP A 366 -30.03 -6.21 25.68
N LEU A 367 -30.31 -7.16 24.78
CA LEU A 367 -29.33 -7.69 23.83
C LEU A 367 -28.83 -6.59 22.89
N PHE A 368 -29.76 -5.82 22.29
CA PHE A 368 -29.44 -4.69 21.41
C PHE A 368 -28.57 -3.64 22.11
N ASN A 369 -28.94 -3.25 23.33
CA ASN A 369 -28.23 -2.25 24.13
C ASN A 369 -26.84 -2.75 24.56
N THR A 370 -26.72 -4.03 24.91
CA THR A 370 -25.44 -4.66 25.26
C THR A 370 -24.51 -4.69 24.05
N LEU A 371 -24.99 -5.13 22.88
CA LEU A 371 -24.20 -5.12 21.65
C LEU A 371 -23.79 -3.70 21.25
N SER A 372 -24.72 -2.74 21.39
CA SER A 372 -24.50 -1.33 21.14
C SER A 372 -23.42 -0.69 22.02
N THR A 373 -23.39 -1.05 23.30
CA THR A 373 -22.46 -0.46 24.28
C THR A 373 -21.09 -1.12 24.22
N CYS A 374 -21.06 -2.45 24.12
CA CYS A 374 -19.82 -3.23 24.16
C CYS A 374 -19.06 -3.23 22.83
N PHE A 375 -19.74 -2.97 21.70
CA PHE A 375 -19.12 -3.00 20.37
C PHE A 375 -19.42 -1.73 19.56
N PRO A 376 -18.89 -0.56 19.96
CA PRO A 376 -19.14 0.70 19.26
C PRO A 376 -18.73 0.67 17.77
N ARG A 377 -17.70 -0.12 17.45
CA ARG A 377 -17.21 -0.37 16.09
C ARG A 377 -18.26 -0.96 15.15
N MET A 378 -19.28 -1.65 15.66
CA MET A 378 -20.37 -2.19 14.83
C MET A 378 -21.27 -1.09 14.23
N TRP A 379 -21.29 0.07 14.88
CA TRP A 379 -22.10 1.24 14.49
C TRP A 379 -21.27 2.32 13.82
N SER A 380 -19.99 2.03 13.66
CA SER A 380 -19.03 2.86 12.97
C SER A 380 -19.00 2.38 11.53
N ASP A 381 -19.77 3.03 10.66
CA ASP A 381 -19.24 3.23 9.32
C ASP A 381 -17.89 3.89 9.59
N LEU A 382 -16.77 3.20 9.37
CA LEU A 382 -15.44 3.81 9.37
C LEU A 382 -15.42 4.80 8.20
N GLN A 383 -16.22 5.86 8.33
CA GLN A 383 -16.45 6.89 7.34
C GLN A 383 -15.07 7.43 7.01
N ALA A 384 -14.83 7.61 5.72
CA ALA A 384 -13.67 8.31 5.22
C ALA A 384 -13.76 9.76 5.71
N LEU A 385 -13.39 9.99 6.97
CA LEU A 385 -13.20 11.31 7.50
C LEU A 385 -12.08 11.96 6.70
N THR A 386 -12.28 13.19 6.27
CA THR A 386 -11.30 13.93 5.49
C THR A 386 -10.98 15.24 6.18
N LEU A 387 -9.73 15.66 6.12
CA LEU A 387 -9.28 16.94 6.66
C LEU A 387 -9.66 18.07 5.72
N ASP A 388 -10.09 19.20 6.26
CA ASP A 388 -10.35 20.42 5.50
C ASP A 388 -9.05 21.25 5.37
N PRO A 389 -8.44 21.35 4.18
CA PRO A 389 -7.23 22.14 3.99
C PRO A 389 -7.48 23.65 4.18
N GLN A 390 -8.71 24.14 3.98
CA GLN A 390 -9.03 25.56 4.09
C GLN A 390 -9.12 26.03 5.55
N GLN A 391 -9.51 25.12 6.45
CA GLN A 391 -9.59 25.38 7.89
C GLN A 391 -8.31 24.99 8.65
N ALA A 392 -7.34 24.37 7.98
CA ALA A 392 -6.07 24.02 8.58
C ALA A 392 -5.20 25.26 8.84
N HIS A 393 -4.47 25.25 9.95
CA HIS A 393 -3.53 26.31 10.28
C HIS A 393 -2.48 26.50 9.15
N PRO A 394 -2.11 27.73 8.73
CA PRO A 394 -1.23 27.98 7.58
C PRO A 394 0.16 27.33 7.63
N LYS A 395 0.64 26.98 8.84
CA LYS A 395 1.90 26.23 9.08
C LYS A 395 1.72 24.69 9.06
N LEU A 396 0.56 24.20 8.63
CA LEU A 396 0.29 22.78 8.44
C LEU A 396 0.16 22.47 6.95
N GLU A 397 0.58 21.27 6.59
CA GLU A 397 0.37 20.71 5.27
C GLU A 397 -0.57 19.52 5.41
N VAL A 398 -1.68 19.59 4.66
CA VAL A 398 -2.63 18.50 4.50
C VAL A 398 -2.33 17.80 3.18
N SER A 399 -2.28 16.47 3.19
CA SER A 399 -2.02 15.69 1.97
C SER A 399 -3.11 15.87 0.91
N GLU A 400 -2.78 15.56 -0.35
CA GLU A 400 -3.74 15.67 -1.48
C GLU A 400 -4.99 14.79 -1.28
N ASP A 401 -4.81 13.60 -0.69
CA ASP A 401 -5.91 12.70 -0.33
C ASP A 401 -6.70 13.13 0.92
N ARG A 402 -6.31 14.26 1.55
CA ARG A 402 -6.91 14.87 2.74
C ARG A 402 -6.95 13.97 3.97
N ARG A 403 -6.00 13.04 4.10
CA ARG A 403 -5.95 12.10 5.24
C ARG A 403 -4.80 12.35 6.17
N GLU A 404 -3.75 12.98 5.71
CA GLU A 404 -2.55 13.24 6.48
C GLU A 404 -2.44 14.71 6.83
N VAL A 405 -1.99 14.99 8.04
CA VAL A 405 -1.56 16.34 8.43
C VAL A 405 -0.20 16.29 9.11
N ARG A 406 0.69 17.16 8.64
CA ARG A 406 2.01 17.39 9.26
C ARG A 406 2.32 18.87 9.34
N TRP A 407 3.27 19.20 10.18
CA TRP A 407 3.77 20.56 10.28
C TRP A 407 4.67 20.88 9.07
N SER A 408 4.51 22.08 8.50
CA SER A 408 5.27 22.56 7.34
C SER A 408 6.32 23.60 7.71
N LYS A 409 7.49 23.51 7.07
CA LYS A 409 8.61 24.47 7.19
C LYS A 409 8.50 25.67 6.24
N LEU A 410 7.49 25.71 5.37
CA LEU A 410 7.43 26.72 4.30
C LEU A 410 7.21 28.16 4.86
N PRO A 411 7.90 29.18 4.30
CA PRO A 411 7.66 30.58 4.66
C PRO A 411 6.26 31.02 4.20
N LEU A 412 5.53 31.73 5.05
CA LEU A 412 4.26 32.35 4.72
C LEU A 412 4.42 33.35 3.55
N GLN A 413 3.51 33.30 2.57
CA GLN A 413 3.35 34.39 1.61
C GLN A 413 2.36 35.43 2.19
N GLN A 414 2.93 36.58 2.59
CA GLN A 414 2.37 37.90 2.91
C GLN A 414 1.92 38.27 4.35
N ASP A 415 2.60 39.35 4.79
CA ASP A 415 2.14 40.58 5.47
C ASP A 415 0.96 40.52 6.44
N GLY A 416 1.30 40.60 7.72
CA GLY A 416 0.38 40.90 8.81
C GLY A 416 0.99 40.48 10.14
N ASP A 417 1.15 41.44 11.04
CA ASP A 417 1.60 41.31 12.43
C ASP A 417 0.90 40.12 13.12
N LEU A 418 1.58 38.97 13.18
CA LEU A 418 1.06 37.68 13.70
C LEU A 418 1.86 37.21 14.92
N ASP A 419 2.44 38.15 15.67
CA ASP A 419 3.23 37.86 16.87
C ASP A 419 2.38 37.68 18.15
N SER A 420 1.08 37.33 18.07
CA SER A 420 0.34 36.97 19.30
C SER A 420 -0.92 36.07 19.23
N VAL A 421 -1.34 35.44 18.11
CA VAL A 421 -2.75 34.93 18.03
C VAL A 421 -2.98 33.43 17.69
N HIS A 422 -2.00 32.61 17.32
CA HIS A 422 -2.32 31.22 16.87
C HIS A 422 -1.60 30.14 17.68
N SER A 423 -2.05 29.88 18.92
CA SER A 423 -1.46 28.89 19.83
C SER A 423 -1.77 27.42 19.51
N GLN A 424 -2.58 27.13 18.46
CA GLN A 424 -3.00 25.76 18.17
C GLN A 424 -2.79 25.44 16.68
N TYR A 425 -1.73 24.69 16.39
CA TYR A 425 -1.43 24.12 15.06
C TYR A 425 -2.44 23.02 14.72
N THR A 426 -3.67 23.43 14.43
CA THR A 426 -4.83 22.55 14.33
C THR A 426 -5.31 22.42 12.89
N ALA A 427 -5.70 21.20 12.51
CA ALA A 427 -6.47 20.87 11.32
C ALA A 427 -7.77 20.18 11.75
N LEU A 428 -8.85 20.47 11.02
CA LEU A 428 -10.18 19.99 11.34
C LEU A 428 -10.66 19.03 10.27
N ALA A 429 -11.54 18.11 10.66
CA ALA A 429 -12.28 17.33 9.69
C ALA A 429 -13.27 18.22 8.92
N SER A 430 -13.54 17.83 7.67
CA SER A 430 -14.52 18.46 6.80
C SER A 430 -15.94 18.15 7.28
N GLU A 431 -16.13 16.99 7.89
CA GLU A 431 -17.40 16.51 8.40
C GLU A 431 -17.63 16.99 9.85
N ALA A 432 -18.83 17.50 10.11
CA ALA A 432 -19.31 17.82 11.45
C ALA A 432 -20.46 16.88 11.83
N PHE A 433 -20.47 16.41 13.07
CA PHE A 433 -21.48 15.47 13.57
C PHE A 433 -22.51 16.19 14.43
N THR A 434 -23.79 15.90 14.24
CA THR A 434 -24.92 16.50 14.99
C THR A 434 -25.77 15.48 15.74
N SER A 435 -25.69 14.20 15.38
CA SER A 435 -26.51 13.13 15.95
C SER A 435 -25.90 11.76 15.62
N GLY A 436 -26.34 10.70 16.32
CA GLY A 436 -25.90 9.33 16.08
C GLY A 436 -24.63 8.93 16.84
N ARG A 437 -23.96 7.88 16.37
CA ARG A 437 -22.70 7.36 16.91
C ARG A 437 -21.63 7.41 15.82
N HIS A 438 -20.49 8.02 16.11
CA HIS A 438 -19.41 8.24 15.16
C HIS A 438 -18.09 7.78 15.73
N TYR A 439 -17.32 7.02 14.95
CA TYR A 439 -16.01 6.55 15.37
C TYR A 439 -15.01 6.65 14.23
N TRP A 440 -13.81 7.12 14.56
CA TRP A 440 -12.69 7.20 13.63
C TRP A 440 -11.40 6.85 14.35
N GLU A 441 -10.39 6.49 13.56
CA GLU A 441 -9.07 6.11 14.04
C GLU A 441 -8.00 7.04 13.45
N VAL A 442 -7.00 7.39 14.25
CA VAL A 442 -5.87 8.22 13.85
C VAL A 442 -4.59 7.46 14.12
N LEU A 443 -3.77 7.24 13.09
CA LEU A 443 -2.42 6.71 13.23
C LEU A 443 -1.50 7.81 13.74
N VAL A 444 -0.88 7.54 14.89
CA VAL A 444 0.12 8.42 15.54
C VAL A 444 1.52 7.80 15.50
N TRP A 445 1.63 6.49 15.21
CA TRP A 445 2.89 5.75 15.13
C TRP A 445 3.79 5.99 16.35
N GLU A 446 5.06 6.34 16.12
CA GLU A 446 6.03 6.67 17.14
C GLU A 446 6.25 8.18 17.26
N LYS A 447 5.23 8.97 16.94
CA LYS A 447 5.29 10.42 16.99
C LYS A 447 5.41 10.91 18.45
N PRO A 448 6.40 11.76 18.79
CA PRO A 448 6.69 12.17 20.17
C PRO A 448 5.72 13.22 20.73
N TYR A 449 5.06 14.00 19.87
CA TYR A 449 4.09 15.04 20.28
C TYR A 449 2.90 15.08 19.34
N TRP A 450 1.68 15.08 19.88
CA TRP A 450 0.44 15.21 19.12
C TRP A 450 -0.75 15.46 20.04
N LEU A 451 -1.83 16.01 19.48
CA LEU A 451 -3.13 16.16 20.13
C LEU A 451 -4.24 15.72 19.18
N ILE A 452 -5.19 14.93 19.69
CA ILE A 452 -6.38 14.49 18.97
C ILE A 452 -7.59 14.78 19.86
N GLY A 453 -8.63 15.41 19.31
CA GLY A 453 -9.80 15.78 20.09
C GLY A 453 -10.98 16.23 19.27
N LEU A 454 -11.88 16.95 19.94
CA LEU A 454 -13.14 17.46 19.41
C LEU A 454 -13.30 18.94 19.69
N SER A 455 -13.77 19.67 18.69
CA SER A 455 -14.11 21.09 18.76
C SER A 455 -15.61 21.30 18.51
N HIS A 456 -16.20 22.35 19.07
CA HIS A 456 -17.55 22.76 18.69
C HIS A 456 -17.53 23.47 17.34
N ALA A 457 -18.41 23.10 16.40
CA ALA A 457 -18.45 23.70 15.07
C ALA A 457 -18.66 25.23 15.12
N ALA A 458 -19.47 25.71 16.06
CA ALA A 458 -19.72 27.15 16.27
C ALA A 458 -18.46 27.92 16.69
N ALA A 459 -17.60 27.32 17.51
CA ALA A 459 -16.35 27.93 17.99
C ALA A 459 -15.29 28.02 16.88
N VAL A 460 -15.32 27.11 15.92
CA VAL A 460 -14.41 27.14 14.77
C VAL A 460 -14.88 28.14 13.71
N ASN A 461 -16.18 28.17 13.40
CA ASN A 461 -16.73 28.97 12.30
C ASN A 461 -16.87 30.48 12.62
N GLY A 462 -16.37 30.96 13.77
CA GLY A 462 -16.34 32.39 14.11
C GLY A 462 -17.70 33.03 14.34
N LEU A 463 -18.74 32.24 14.65
CA LEU A 463 -20.11 32.74 14.86
C LEU A 463 -20.37 33.31 16.27
N GLN A 464 -19.39 33.26 17.18
CA GLN A 464 -19.44 33.95 18.47
C GLN A 464 -18.72 35.30 18.36
N GLY A 465 -19.48 36.37 18.53
CA GLY A 465 -19.01 37.76 18.47
C GLY A 465 -17.90 38.07 19.48
N ALA A 466 -17.03 39.00 19.06
CA ALA A 466 -15.77 39.39 19.67
C ALA A 466 -15.83 40.11 21.05
N ASP A 467 -16.80 39.78 21.92
CA ASP A 467 -17.01 40.51 23.19
C ASP A 467 -16.73 39.67 24.46
N SER A 468 -16.07 38.52 24.37
CA SER A 468 -15.64 37.76 25.54
C SER A 468 -14.17 37.36 25.43
N ALA A 469 -13.29 38.19 25.98
CA ALA A 469 -11.85 37.93 26.17
C ALA A 469 -11.55 36.76 27.14
N ALA A 470 -12.53 35.89 27.43
CA ALA A 470 -12.41 34.69 28.25
C ALA A 470 -12.78 33.39 27.50
N ALA A 471 -13.13 33.45 26.20
CA ALA A 471 -13.47 32.29 25.38
C ALA A 471 -12.32 31.81 24.46
N ASP A 472 -11.15 32.45 24.50
CA ASP A 472 -10.07 32.27 23.53
C ASP A 472 -9.07 31.14 23.86
N LEU A 473 -9.32 30.30 24.88
CA LEU A 473 -8.29 29.40 25.43
C LEU A 473 -8.42 27.91 25.14
N ASN A 474 -9.48 27.42 24.50
CA ASN A 474 -9.42 26.09 23.86
C ASN A 474 -10.55 25.87 22.87
N LYS A 475 -10.24 25.92 21.56
CA LYS A 475 -11.20 25.53 20.52
C LYS A 475 -11.58 24.04 20.63
N VAL A 476 -10.66 23.23 21.17
CA VAL A 476 -10.85 21.80 21.46
C VAL A 476 -11.36 21.62 22.89
N PHE A 477 -12.58 21.13 23.05
CA PHE A 477 -13.20 20.96 24.37
C PHE A 477 -12.96 19.58 25.00
N CYS A 478 -12.58 18.58 24.20
CA CYS A 478 -12.30 17.22 24.68
C CYS A 478 -11.14 16.63 23.87
N TYR A 479 -10.04 16.25 24.52
CA TYR A 479 -8.85 15.79 23.81
C TYR A 479 -8.00 14.79 24.60
N ILE A 480 -7.16 14.08 23.84
CA ILE A 480 -5.99 13.35 24.31
C ILE A 480 -4.74 13.99 23.71
N TYR A 481 -3.74 14.24 24.56
CA TYR A 481 -2.44 14.80 24.20
C TYR A 481 -1.33 13.82 24.59
N HIS A 482 -0.31 13.73 23.77
CA HIS A 482 0.93 13.04 24.08
C HIS A 482 2.10 14.01 23.94
N GLY A 483 2.99 14.00 24.92
CA GLY A 483 4.23 14.77 24.88
C GLY A 483 5.29 14.14 25.78
N ASN A 484 6.48 13.88 25.24
CA ASN A 484 7.62 13.33 25.99
C ASN A 484 7.30 12.04 26.77
N GLY A 485 6.52 11.13 26.19
CA GLY A 485 6.18 9.84 26.80
C GLY A 485 5.08 9.91 27.86
N GLN A 486 4.54 11.10 28.13
CA GLN A 486 3.39 11.31 29.00
C GLN A 486 2.13 11.55 28.18
N TYR A 487 1.00 11.12 28.73
CA TYR A 487 -0.32 11.30 28.13
C TYR A 487 -1.18 12.15 29.06
N LEU A 488 -1.91 13.09 28.47
CA LEU A 488 -2.89 13.93 29.15
C LEU A 488 -4.24 13.75 28.47
N ILE A 489 -5.29 13.80 29.25
CA ILE A 489 -6.67 13.80 28.76
C ILE A 489 -7.40 14.99 29.37
N ALA A 490 -8.26 15.63 28.60
CA ALA A 490 -9.00 16.78 29.08
C ALA A 490 -10.43 16.80 28.56
N HIS A 491 -11.32 17.34 29.39
CA HIS A 491 -12.69 17.72 29.04
C HIS A 491 -13.04 19.05 29.72
N GLY A 492 -13.35 20.06 28.90
CA GLY A 492 -13.55 21.44 29.35
C GLY A 492 -12.28 22.00 30.00
N ALA A 493 -12.40 22.49 31.23
CA ALA A 493 -11.28 23.02 32.01
C ALA A 493 -10.55 21.97 32.87
N GLN A 494 -10.98 20.70 32.83
CA GLN A 494 -10.38 19.63 33.62
C GLN A 494 -9.38 18.85 32.77
N GLU A 495 -8.12 18.84 33.18
CA GLU A 495 -7.04 18.05 32.57
C GLU A 495 -6.45 17.10 33.61
N SER A 496 -6.19 15.85 33.21
CA SER A 496 -5.63 14.82 34.08
C SER A 496 -4.61 13.94 33.35
N PRO A 497 -3.56 13.45 34.04
CA PRO A 497 -2.62 12.51 33.46
C PRO A 497 -3.28 11.16 33.18
N LEU A 498 -2.99 10.59 32.02
CA LEU A 498 -3.41 9.25 31.61
C LEU A 498 -2.23 8.29 31.72
N VAL A 499 -2.39 7.21 32.48
CA VAL A 499 -1.39 6.15 32.59
C VAL A 499 -1.68 5.10 31.53
N VAL A 500 -0.70 4.85 30.66
CA VAL A 500 -0.77 3.80 29.63
C VAL A 500 0.36 2.80 29.82
N GLU A 501 0.04 1.51 29.71
CA GLU A 501 1.04 0.44 29.87
C GLU A 501 2.04 0.39 28.72
N ARG A 502 1.58 0.75 27.52
CA ARG A 502 2.36 0.72 26.28
C ARG A 502 2.10 2.00 25.51
N ARG A 503 3.05 2.35 24.64
CA ARG A 503 2.94 3.53 23.79
C ARG A 503 1.83 3.32 22.74
N ILE A 504 0.90 4.26 22.66
CA ILE A 504 -0.21 4.22 21.72
C ILE A 504 0.31 4.55 20.32
N ARG A 505 0.05 3.66 19.35
CA ARG A 505 0.39 3.88 17.93
C ARG A 505 -0.81 4.26 17.07
N LYS A 506 -2.02 3.95 17.55
CA LYS A 506 -3.28 4.28 16.90
C LYS A 506 -4.34 4.63 17.93
N VAL A 507 -4.98 5.79 17.78
CA VAL A 507 -6.00 6.30 18.69
C VAL A 507 -7.37 6.15 18.05
N GLY A 508 -8.31 5.53 18.74
CA GLY A 508 -9.73 5.48 18.35
C GLY A 508 -10.52 6.51 19.14
N VAL A 509 -11.41 7.25 18.47
CA VAL A 509 -12.29 8.22 19.12
C VAL A 509 -13.73 7.85 18.78
N LEU A 510 -14.58 7.70 19.80
CA LEU A 510 -16.01 7.47 19.67
C LEU A 510 -16.78 8.67 20.23
N VAL A 511 -17.76 9.14 19.47
CA VAL A 511 -18.75 10.13 19.90
C VAL A 511 -20.13 9.48 19.87
N ASP A 512 -20.82 9.50 21.00
CA ASP A 512 -22.16 8.95 21.15
C ASP A 512 -23.12 10.05 21.61
N PHE A 513 -23.93 10.57 20.67
CA PHE A 513 -24.94 11.58 20.95
C PHE A 513 -26.13 11.04 21.75
N GLN A 514 -26.42 9.73 21.65
CA GLN A 514 -27.55 9.12 22.35
C GLN A 514 -27.24 8.98 23.84
N GLN A 515 -26.00 8.58 24.18
CA GLN A 515 -25.56 8.44 25.55
C GLN A 515 -24.88 9.70 26.12
N GLY A 516 -24.64 10.73 25.29
CA GLY A 516 -23.90 11.93 25.70
C GLY A 516 -22.49 11.60 26.16
N ALA A 517 -21.74 10.87 25.34
CA ALA A 517 -20.41 10.37 25.72
C ALA A 517 -19.36 10.53 24.63
N VAL A 518 -18.13 10.79 25.05
CA VAL A 518 -16.93 10.75 24.22
C VAL A 518 -15.95 9.75 24.83
N CYS A 519 -15.49 8.79 24.03
CA CYS A 519 -14.55 7.77 24.49
C CYS A 519 -13.28 7.78 23.63
N PHE A 520 -12.12 7.63 24.28
CA PHE A 520 -10.83 7.43 23.66
C PHE A 520 -10.37 5.98 23.86
N TYR A 521 -9.81 5.38 22.82
CA TYR A 521 -9.34 3.99 22.81
C TYR A 521 -7.91 3.91 22.29
N ASP A 522 -7.15 2.95 22.80
CA ASP A 522 -6.02 2.39 22.06
C ASP A 522 -6.62 1.49 20.98
N ALA A 523 -6.57 1.93 19.73
CA ALA A 523 -7.27 1.28 18.64
C ALA A 523 -6.53 0.03 18.11
N ASP A 524 -5.30 -0.23 18.55
CA ASP A 524 -4.62 -1.50 18.25
C ASP A 524 -5.16 -2.62 19.13
N THR A 525 -5.44 -2.33 20.40
CA THR A 525 -5.95 -3.30 21.38
C THR A 525 -7.45 -3.21 21.61
N LEU A 526 -8.10 -2.15 21.11
CA LEU A 526 -9.47 -1.74 21.42
C LEU A 526 -9.74 -1.56 22.91
N SER A 527 -8.70 -1.26 23.70
CA SER A 527 -8.85 -0.98 25.12
C SER A 527 -9.31 0.45 25.35
N LEU A 528 -10.30 0.64 26.23
CA LEU A 528 -10.79 1.95 26.61
C LEU A 528 -9.71 2.68 27.42
N LEU A 529 -9.28 3.83 26.92
CA LEU A 529 -8.36 4.72 27.63
C LEU A 529 -9.12 5.63 28.60
N GLN A 530 -10.17 6.27 28.10
CA GLN A 530 -10.97 7.19 28.89
C GLN A 530 -12.38 7.33 28.31
N ARG A 531 -13.37 7.50 29.20
CA ARG A 531 -14.74 7.92 28.86
C ARG A 531 -15.07 9.24 29.55
N PHE A 532 -15.64 10.17 28.80
CA PHE A 532 -16.20 11.41 29.30
C PHE A 532 -17.71 11.45 29.08
N SER A 533 -18.44 11.93 30.07
CA SER A 533 -19.85 12.32 29.93
C SER A 533 -19.89 13.78 29.47
N VAL A 534 -20.48 14.03 28.31
CA VAL A 534 -20.44 15.30 27.59
C VAL A 534 -21.85 15.68 27.15
N GLU A 535 -22.25 16.94 27.39
CA GLU A 535 -23.49 17.48 26.84
C GLU A 535 -23.30 17.87 25.36
N LEU A 536 -23.57 16.93 24.46
CA LEU A 536 -23.46 17.13 23.01
C LEU A 536 -24.72 17.81 22.44
N ARG A 537 -24.87 19.12 22.68
CA ARG A 537 -26.02 19.91 22.15
C ARG A 537 -25.77 20.48 20.76
N ASP A 538 -24.51 20.81 20.47
CA ASP A 538 -24.08 21.44 19.22
C ASP A 538 -23.34 20.46 18.32
N ALA A 539 -23.18 20.81 17.05
CA ALA A 539 -22.37 20.06 16.12
C ALA A 539 -20.90 20.00 16.61
N VAL A 540 -20.30 18.81 16.58
CA VAL A 540 -18.88 18.60 16.96
C VAL A 540 -18.05 18.21 15.75
N VAL A 541 -16.80 18.68 15.72
CA VAL A 541 -15.86 18.49 14.62
C VAL A 541 -14.59 17.80 15.14
N PRO A 542 -14.19 16.65 14.58
CA PRO A 542 -12.90 16.04 14.87
C PRO A 542 -11.74 16.98 14.59
N THR A 543 -10.76 16.95 15.48
CA THR A 543 -9.66 17.92 15.52
C THR A 543 -8.33 17.22 15.70
N LEU A 544 -7.38 17.50 14.81
CA LEU A 544 -6.03 16.93 14.80
C LEU A 544 -4.99 18.04 14.90
N ASN A 545 -3.99 17.86 15.77
CA ASN A 545 -2.86 18.78 15.89
C ASN A 545 -1.56 17.96 15.95
N PRO A 546 -0.73 17.99 14.88
CA PRO A 546 0.51 17.21 14.81
C PRO A 546 1.65 17.80 15.66
N CYS A 547 1.41 18.92 16.35
CA CYS A 547 2.42 19.72 17.05
C CYS A 547 3.56 20.20 16.13
N ILE A 548 4.40 21.09 16.65
CA ILE A 548 5.55 21.65 15.91
C ILE A 548 6.60 20.55 15.67
N SER A 549 7.28 20.59 14.52
CA SER A 549 8.54 19.85 14.33
C SER A 549 9.72 20.71 14.77
N PHE A 550 10.57 20.17 15.66
CA PHE A 550 11.82 20.82 16.08
C PHE A 550 13.00 20.08 15.44
N GLY A 551 13.59 20.65 14.39
CA GLY A 551 14.66 20.01 13.61
C GLY A 551 14.15 18.86 12.73
N GLU A 552 14.68 17.65 12.94
CA GLU A 552 14.20 16.38 12.35
C GLU A 552 13.27 15.58 13.29
N HIS A 553 12.99 16.11 14.48
CA HIS A 553 12.10 15.46 15.44
C HIS A 553 10.64 15.83 15.17
N ASN A 554 9.73 14.87 15.36
CA ASN A 554 8.27 15.04 15.21
C ASN A 554 7.78 15.32 13.77
N THR A 555 8.51 14.87 12.75
CA THR A 555 8.20 15.12 11.32
C THR A 555 7.10 14.23 10.74
N HIS A 556 6.87 13.04 11.30
CA HIS A 556 5.83 12.11 10.84
C HIS A 556 4.42 12.73 10.90
N PRO A 557 3.56 12.48 9.91
CA PRO A 557 2.19 12.99 9.91
C PRO A 557 1.30 12.26 10.93
N LEU A 558 0.20 12.91 11.28
CA LEU A 558 -0.99 12.23 11.78
C LEU A 558 -1.81 11.78 10.57
N VAL A 559 -2.30 10.53 10.58
CA VAL A 559 -3.03 9.96 9.44
C VAL A 559 -4.39 9.45 9.88
N LEU A 560 -5.46 9.93 9.24
CA LEU A 560 -6.80 9.37 9.38
C LEU A 560 -6.83 7.97 8.78
N TYR A 561 -7.05 6.97 9.63
CA TYR A 561 -7.09 5.58 9.21
C TYR A 561 -8.38 5.31 8.43
N HIS A 562 -8.21 4.78 7.21
CA HIS A 562 -9.31 4.46 6.33
C HIS A 562 -9.23 3.00 5.87
N LEU A 563 -10.36 2.30 5.85
CA LEU A 563 -10.43 0.97 5.27
C LEU A 563 -10.33 1.07 3.75
N THR A 564 -9.27 0.53 3.16
CA THR A 564 -9.25 0.29 1.72
C THR A 564 -10.37 -0.71 1.40
N LYS A 565 -11.45 -0.23 0.76
CA LYS A 565 -12.49 -1.12 0.25
C LYS A 565 -11.84 -2.00 -0.81
N ASN A 566 -11.58 -3.27 -0.49
CA ASN A 566 -11.32 -4.28 -1.51
C ASN A 566 -12.58 -4.36 -2.37
N THR A 567 -12.52 -3.91 -3.62
CA THR A 567 -13.60 -3.98 -4.62
C THR A 567 -13.85 -5.41 -5.12
N HIS A 568 -13.62 -6.40 -4.27
CA HIS A 568 -13.96 -7.80 -4.52
C HIS A 568 -14.70 -8.33 -3.29
N THR A 569 -16.01 -8.12 -3.26
CA THR A 569 -17.02 -9.11 -2.84
C THR A 569 -18.42 -8.53 -2.96
N HIS A 570 -19.21 -9.16 -3.84
CA HIS A 570 -20.66 -9.29 -3.84
C HIS A 570 -21.54 -8.09 -3.45
N THR A 571 -22.13 -7.51 -4.49
CA THR A 571 -23.46 -6.92 -4.46
C THR A 571 -24.48 -7.91 -3.88
N SER A 572 -24.84 -7.74 -2.61
CA SER A 572 -26.19 -8.05 -2.12
C SER A 572 -26.61 -6.93 -1.17
N SER A 573 -26.96 -5.80 -1.76
CA SER A 573 -27.72 -4.74 -1.11
C SER A 573 -29.12 -5.28 -0.79
N HIS A 574 -29.36 -5.66 0.46
CA HIS A 574 -30.72 -5.60 1.01
C HIS A 574 -30.82 -4.33 1.85
N PRO A 575 -31.68 -3.36 1.47
CA PRO A 575 -31.96 -2.22 2.31
C PRO A 575 -32.75 -2.67 3.53
N LEU A 576 -32.31 -2.27 4.73
CA LEU A 576 -33.13 -2.29 5.94
C LEU A 576 -34.45 -1.55 5.64
N PRO A 577 -35.63 -2.17 5.86
CA PRO A 577 -36.88 -1.45 5.73
C PRO A 577 -37.03 -0.50 6.92
N SER A 578 -37.30 0.76 6.62
CA SER A 578 -37.76 1.77 7.56
C SER A 578 -39.22 1.49 7.93
N LEU A 579 -39.45 0.93 9.12
CA LEU A 579 -40.44 1.29 10.16
C LEU A 579 -40.60 0.16 11.17
#